data_AF-A0AAU6U7Z1-F1
#
_entry.id   AF-A0AAU6U7Z1-F1
#
_cell.length_a   1.000
_cell.length_b   1.000
_cell.length_c   1.000
_cell.angle_alpha   90.00
_cell.angle_beta   90.00
_cell.angle_gamma   90.00
#
_symmetry.space_group_name_H-M   'P 1'
#
loop_
_entity.id
_entity.type
_entity.pdbx_description
1 polymer ?
#
loop_
_entity_poly.entity_id
_entity_poly.type
_entity_poly.pdbx_seq_one_letter_code
_entity_poly.pdbx_strand_id
1 'polypeptide(L)'
;MSWTQGPLRWPASAASLHSRARGVLGQLPATQSSAMGRLQGLAARAQYRRHPLSEAAAALASLRAELDRLLVTGRCLAVTPYQHGVGEQQGNQYHLSAPKAVATLAAKLQDGADSRLPAGQLHALAWLVTGNSADDLAQQLAILCALLPLPEWCAALRRLTANNDTMSQPTAAKVPRWRADEPLTWAPLRPARMALGAELAQLESMARDSQTPIAKLQALATRRAARLETLVEALAQLGKLSGTLWHWQGQGDAASLATQLGQSAPPDHSQSMTVGALLLSPSPLIFWQELTP
;
A
#
# COMPACT_ATOMS: atom_id res chain seq x y z
N MET A 1 25.42 -7.72 31.82
CA MET A 1 25.88 -7.61 30.42
C MET A 1 25.81 -6.15 30.01
N SER A 2 26.85 -5.62 29.37
CA SER A 2 26.97 -4.20 29.02
C SER A 2 26.52 -3.92 27.59
N TRP A 3 26.00 -2.72 27.36
CA TRP A 3 25.77 -2.22 26.00
C TRP A 3 27.12 -1.98 25.31
N THR A 4 27.21 -2.34 24.05
CA THR A 4 28.42 -2.15 23.23
C THR A 4 28.12 -1.30 22.02
N GLN A 5 28.98 -0.33 21.72
CA GLN A 5 28.89 0.45 20.51
C GLN A 5 29.67 -0.24 19.39
N GLY A 6 28.97 -0.63 18.33
CA GLY A 6 29.57 -1.32 17.18
C GLY A 6 29.26 -0.57 15.87
N PRO A 7 30.16 -0.66 14.87
CA PRO A 7 29.82 -0.22 13.52
C PRO A 7 28.83 -1.21 12.88
N LEU A 8 27.94 -0.71 12.05
CA LEU A 8 27.09 -1.56 11.20
C LEU A 8 27.95 -2.25 10.15
N ARG A 9 27.82 -3.58 10.02
CA ARG A 9 28.54 -4.38 9.03
C ARG A 9 27.59 -5.33 8.32
N TRP A 10 27.78 -5.54 7.02
CA TRP A 10 26.97 -6.52 6.30
C TRP A 10 27.19 -7.94 6.88
N PRO A 11 26.13 -8.69 7.24
CA PRO A 11 26.26 -9.99 7.90
C PRO A 11 27.06 -11.02 7.09
N ALA A 12 27.96 -11.74 7.75
CA ALA A 12 28.83 -12.73 7.12
C ALA A 12 28.03 -13.92 6.56
N SER A 13 26.99 -14.34 7.27
CA SER A 13 26.03 -15.37 6.83
C SER A 13 25.33 -14.97 5.53
N ALA A 14 24.89 -13.72 5.43
CA ALA A 14 24.27 -13.16 4.21
C ALA A 14 25.29 -13.06 3.06
N ALA A 15 26.52 -12.65 3.33
CA ALA A 15 27.61 -12.61 2.35
C ALA A 15 27.93 -14.00 1.78
N SER A 16 28.00 -15.03 2.64
CA SER A 16 28.23 -16.42 2.24
C SER A 16 27.11 -16.97 1.37
N LEU A 17 25.85 -16.68 1.71
CA LEU A 17 24.69 -17.03 0.88
C LEU A 17 24.77 -16.37 -0.50
N HIS A 18 25.09 -15.08 -0.54
CA HIS A 18 25.24 -14.34 -1.79
C HIS A 18 26.35 -14.91 -2.68
N SER A 19 27.52 -15.21 -2.10
CA SER A 19 28.66 -15.78 -2.82
C SER A 19 28.33 -17.13 -3.47
N ARG A 20 27.72 -18.05 -2.71
CA ARG A 20 27.29 -19.35 -3.23
C ARG A 20 26.25 -19.22 -4.34
N ALA A 21 25.26 -18.35 -4.16
CA ALA A 21 24.26 -18.08 -5.18
C ALA A 21 24.90 -17.49 -6.46
N ARG A 22 25.85 -16.55 -6.32
CA ARG A 22 26.59 -15.97 -7.45
C ARG A 22 27.40 -16.99 -8.23
N GLY A 23 27.99 -17.99 -7.58
CA GLY A 23 28.75 -19.04 -8.26
C GLY A 23 27.95 -19.73 -9.37
N VAL A 24 26.65 -19.99 -9.12
CA VAL A 24 25.74 -20.59 -10.10
C VAL A 24 25.16 -19.52 -11.03
N LEU A 25 24.67 -18.41 -10.49
CA LEU A 25 24.04 -17.36 -11.29
C LEU A 25 25.00 -16.70 -12.29
N GLY A 26 26.31 -16.68 -12.00
CA GLY A 26 27.34 -16.18 -12.91
C GLY A 26 27.52 -17.01 -14.19
N GLN A 27 27.04 -18.26 -14.21
CA GLN A 27 27.08 -19.12 -15.41
C GLN A 27 25.89 -18.87 -16.35
N LEU A 28 24.86 -18.17 -15.88
CA LEU A 28 23.63 -17.92 -16.64
C LEU A 28 23.87 -17.13 -17.94
N PRO A 29 24.68 -16.05 -17.99
CA PRO A 29 24.85 -15.30 -19.22
C PRO A 29 25.40 -16.14 -20.37
N ALA A 30 26.41 -16.98 -20.12
CA ALA A 30 27.01 -17.83 -21.14
C ALA A 30 26.05 -18.94 -21.62
N THR A 31 25.40 -19.63 -20.69
CA THR A 31 24.42 -20.68 -21.01
C THR A 31 23.19 -20.12 -21.74
N GLN A 32 22.74 -18.92 -21.36
CA GLN A 32 21.64 -18.21 -21.98
C GLN A 32 21.99 -17.76 -23.40
N SER A 33 23.18 -17.19 -23.63
CA SER A 33 23.64 -16.82 -24.98
C SER A 33 23.73 -18.04 -25.91
N SER A 34 24.23 -19.16 -25.41
CA SER A 34 24.26 -20.44 -26.15
C SER A 34 22.84 -20.93 -26.51
N ALA A 35 21.90 -20.87 -25.55
CA ALA A 35 20.51 -21.24 -25.80
C ALA A 35 19.82 -20.30 -26.80
N MET A 36 20.12 -19.00 -26.75
CA MET A 36 19.61 -18.02 -27.71
C MET A 36 20.13 -18.25 -29.12
N GLY A 37 21.41 -18.60 -29.28
CA GLY A 37 21.97 -18.98 -30.59
C GLY A 37 21.26 -20.19 -31.20
N ARG A 38 20.96 -21.23 -30.39
CA ARG A 38 20.17 -22.39 -30.85
C ARG A 38 18.75 -21.99 -31.29
N LEU A 39 18.09 -21.12 -30.52
CA LEU A 39 16.73 -20.66 -30.83
C LEU A 39 16.68 -19.77 -32.08
N GLN A 40 17.68 -18.91 -32.29
CA GLN A 40 17.79 -18.11 -33.52
C GLN A 40 17.94 -18.99 -34.77
N GLY A 41 18.69 -20.09 -34.68
CA GLY A 41 18.80 -21.08 -35.77
C GLY A 41 17.46 -21.72 -36.17
N LEU A 42 16.46 -21.69 -35.29
CA LEU A 42 15.12 -22.22 -35.55
C LEU A 42 14.10 -21.15 -35.97
N ALA A 43 14.50 -19.86 -36.01
CA ALA A 43 13.58 -18.74 -36.22
C ALA A 43 12.82 -18.81 -37.55
N ALA A 44 13.49 -19.22 -38.63
CA ALA A 44 12.86 -19.37 -39.94
C ALA A 44 11.77 -20.45 -39.96
N ARG A 45 11.85 -21.45 -39.07
CA ARG A 45 10.89 -22.56 -38.97
C ARG A 45 9.76 -22.30 -37.97
N ALA A 46 9.90 -21.29 -37.12
CA ALA A 46 8.94 -20.94 -36.07
C ALA A 46 8.01 -19.79 -36.49
N GLN A 47 7.71 -19.66 -37.78
CA GLN A 47 6.76 -18.66 -38.28
C GLN A 47 5.33 -19.11 -37.93
N TYR A 48 4.59 -18.27 -37.22
CA TYR A 48 3.18 -18.50 -36.90
C TYR A 48 2.32 -17.46 -37.61
N ARG A 49 1.18 -17.90 -38.15
CA ARG A 49 0.21 -16.99 -38.76
C ARG A 49 -0.47 -16.20 -37.65
N ARG A 50 -0.32 -14.88 -37.67
CA ARG A 50 -0.98 -13.98 -36.71
C ARG A 50 -2.49 -14.17 -36.78
N HIS A 51 -3.16 -14.17 -35.62
CA HIS A 51 -4.61 -14.23 -35.57
C HIS A 51 -5.19 -12.97 -36.27
N PRO A 52 -6.26 -13.08 -37.08
CA PRO A 52 -6.79 -11.95 -37.86
C PRO A 52 -7.18 -10.74 -36.99
N LEU A 53 -7.54 -10.97 -35.72
CA LEU A 53 -7.91 -9.91 -34.78
C LEU A 53 -6.73 -9.24 -34.04
N SER A 54 -5.51 -9.75 -34.17
CA SER A 54 -4.37 -9.24 -33.40
C SER A 54 -3.96 -7.81 -33.79
N GLU A 55 -4.18 -7.41 -35.05
CA GLU A 55 -3.91 -6.04 -35.50
C GLU A 55 -4.94 -5.05 -34.93
N ALA A 56 -6.23 -5.41 -34.97
CA ALA A 56 -7.29 -4.64 -34.34
C ALA A 56 -7.07 -4.52 -32.82
N ALA A 57 -6.64 -5.60 -32.15
CA ALA A 57 -6.30 -5.57 -30.73
C ALA A 57 -5.09 -4.68 -30.43
N ALA A 58 -4.07 -4.67 -31.29
CA ALA A 58 -2.89 -3.81 -31.14
C ALA A 58 -3.23 -2.32 -31.29
N ALA A 59 -4.20 -1.97 -32.15
CA ALA A 59 -4.68 -0.59 -32.30
C ALA A 59 -5.34 -0.04 -31.03
N LEU A 60 -5.81 -0.91 -30.13
CA LEU A 60 -6.47 -0.55 -28.87
C LEU A 60 -5.53 -0.52 -27.65
N ALA A 61 -4.21 -0.52 -27.86
CA ALA A 61 -3.23 -0.57 -26.77
C ALA A 61 -3.30 0.64 -25.79
N SER A 62 -3.88 1.77 -26.20
CA SER A 62 -4.03 2.96 -25.34
C SER A 62 -5.10 2.81 -24.27
N LEU A 63 -6.06 1.90 -24.43
CA LEU A 63 -7.22 1.79 -23.54
C LEU A 63 -6.84 1.47 -22.09
N ARG A 64 -5.72 0.79 -21.86
CA ARG A 64 -5.19 0.56 -20.50
C ARG A 64 -4.87 1.88 -19.80
N ALA A 65 -4.18 2.78 -20.51
CA ALA A 65 -3.82 4.08 -19.97
C ALA A 65 -5.08 4.93 -19.75
N GLU A 66 -6.09 4.82 -20.61
CA GLU A 66 -7.38 5.49 -20.41
C GLU A 66 -8.12 4.97 -19.18
N LEU A 67 -8.17 3.64 -18.97
CA LEU A 67 -8.73 3.04 -17.75
C LEU A 67 -7.96 3.48 -16.50
N ASP A 68 -6.63 3.55 -16.56
CA ASP A 68 -5.82 3.99 -15.42
C ASP A 68 -6.01 5.48 -15.10
N ARG A 69 -6.32 6.34 -16.09
CA ARG A 69 -6.68 7.75 -15.84
C ARG A 69 -7.97 7.92 -15.04
N LEU A 70 -8.87 6.94 -15.07
CA LEU A 70 -10.09 6.95 -14.23
C LEU A 70 -9.78 6.71 -12.74
N LEU A 71 -8.55 6.33 -12.41
CA LEU A 71 -8.15 5.95 -11.06
C LEU A 71 -7.42 7.10 -10.42
N VAL A 72 -8.21 7.93 -9.76
CA VAL A 72 -7.71 9.11 -9.08
C VAL A 72 -7.52 8.79 -7.59
N THR A 73 -6.41 9.28 -7.04
CA THR A 73 -6.20 9.37 -5.59
C THR A 73 -6.71 10.71 -5.11
N GLY A 74 -7.39 10.72 -3.97
CA GLY A 74 -7.86 11.97 -3.39
C GLY A 74 -8.28 11.80 -1.95
N ARG A 75 -8.98 12.82 -1.44
CA ARG A 75 -9.45 12.86 -0.06
C ARG A 75 -10.97 12.93 -0.06
N CYS A 76 -11.59 12.04 0.71
CA CYS A 76 -13.03 12.10 0.97
C CYS A 76 -13.26 12.60 2.38
N LEU A 77 -14.15 13.58 2.50
CA LEU A 77 -14.67 14.09 3.76
C LEU A 77 -16.17 13.78 3.79
N ALA A 78 -16.65 13.17 4.86
CA ALA A 78 -18.06 12.90 5.05
C ALA A 78 -18.53 13.47 6.39
N VAL A 79 -19.64 14.20 6.34
CA VAL A 79 -20.34 14.74 7.51
C VAL A 79 -21.54 13.85 7.83
N THR A 80 -21.74 13.53 9.11
CA THR A 80 -22.89 12.72 9.55
C THR A 80 -23.51 13.32 10.83
N PRO A 81 -24.81 13.06 11.11
CA PRO A 81 -25.48 13.55 12.32
C PRO A 81 -24.83 13.10 13.63
N TYR A 82 -24.06 12.01 13.59
CA TYR A 82 -23.50 11.39 14.79
C TYR A 82 -22.08 11.88 15.12
N GLN A 83 -21.53 12.79 14.32
CA GLN A 83 -20.22 13.38 14.56
C GLN A 83 -20.32 14.53 15.56
N HIS A 84 -19.41 14.53 16.54
CA HIS A 84 -19.36 15.55 17.59
C HIS A 84 -19.14 16.95 17.01
N GLY A 85 -20.04 17.88 17.34
CA GLY A 85 -19.99 19.28 16.87
C GLY A 85 -20.47 19.48 15.42
N VAL A 86 -20.97 18.43 14.76
CA VAL A 86 -21.54 18.50 13.42
C VAL A 86 -23.05 18.38 13.49
N GLY A 87 -23.55 17.26 14.02
CA GLY A 87 -24.98 17.06 14.22
C GLY A 87 -25.48 17.79 15.46
N GLU A 88 -26.78 18.10 15.44
CA GLU A 88 -27.52 18.64 16.56
C GLU A 88 -28.25 17.52 17.27
N GLN A 89 -28.29 17.57 18.59
CA GLN A 89 -29.03 16.62 19.41
C GLN A 89 -30.28 17.30 19.95
N GLN A 90 -31.46 16.78 19.58
CA GLN A 90 -32.74 17.20 20.14
C GLN A 90 -33.36 16.00 20.86
N GLY A 91 -33.29 16.01 22.20
CA GLY A 91 -33.66 14.86 23.01
C GLY A 91 -32.75 13.66 22.75
N ASN A 92 -33.34 12.51 22.38
CA ASN A 92 -32.60 11.28 22.05
C ASN A 92 -32.30 11.11 20.55
N GLN A 93 -32.58 12.14 19.74
CA GLN A 93 -32.39 12.09 18.28
C GLN A 93 -31.24 12.98 17.84
N TYR A 94 -30.41 12.47 16.93
CA TYR A 94 -29.35 13.23 16.25
C TYR A 94 -29.84 13.65 14.87
N HIS A 95 -29.74 14.94 14.55
CA HIS A 95 -30.17 15.52 13.29
C HIS A 95 -29.04 16.33 12.64
N LEU A 96 -28.99 16.35 11.31
CA LEU A 96 -28.12 17.21 10.53
C LEU A 96 -28.89 17.69 9.30
N SER A 97 -29.24 18.97 9.27
CA SER A 97 -29.93 19.56 8.12
C SER A 97 -28.97 19.70 6.94
N ALA A 98 -29.49 19.59 5.71
CA ALA A 98 -28.67 19.73 4.50
C ALA A 98 -27.91 21.07 4.43
N PRO A 99 -28.51 22.24 4.77
CA PRO A 99 -27.77 23.51 4.80
C PRO A 99 -26.63 23.50 5.80
N LYS A 100 -26.82 22.88 6.98
CA LYS A 100 -25.77 22.77 7.99
C LYS A 100 -24.67 21.82 7.56
N ALA A 101 -24.99 20.68 6.95
CA ALA A 101 -24.01 19.77 6.34
C ALA A 101 -23.13 20.50 5.31
N VAL A 102 -23.73 21.28 4.40
CA VAL A 102 -22.99 22.08 3.41
C VAL A 102 -22.11 23.13 4.10
N ALA A 103 -22.65 23.86 5.08
CA ALA A 103 -21.88 24.85 5.84
C ALA A 103 -20.69 24.22 6.58
N THR A 104 -20.85 23.04 7.18
CA THR A 104 -19.77 22.30 7.84
C THR A 104 -18.70 21.85 6.84
N LEU A 105 -19.09 21.32 5.67
CA LEU A 105 -18.16 20.95 4.61
C LEU A 105 -17.38 22.16 4.10
N ALA A 106 -18.07 23.28 3.87
CA ALA A 106 -17.46 24.54 3.42
C ALA A 106 -16.49 25.12 4.47
N ALA A 107 -16.85 25.07 5.75
CA ALA A 107 -15.98 25.49 6.84
C ALA A 107 -14.72 24.61 6.93
N LYS A 108 -14.84 23.29 6.72
CA LYS A 108 -13.69 22.37 6.72
C LYS A 108 -12.74 22.56 5.54
N LEU A 109 -13.20 23.12 4.42
CA LEU A 109 -12.33 23.52 3.30
C LEU A 109 -11.49 24.78 3.63
N GLN A 110 -11.84 25.51 4.69
CA GLN A 110 -11.14 26.72 5.14
C GLN A 110 -10.37 26.48 6.45
N ASP A 111 -10.35 25.24 6.96
CA ASP A 111 -9.72 24.87 8.24
C ASP A 111 -8.20 24.78 8.11
N GLY A 112 -7.52 25.93 8.14
CA GLY A 112 -6.06 26.03 8.05
C GLY A 112 -5.29 25.39 9.22
N ALA A 113 -5.98 24.96 10.29
CA ALA A 113 -5.38 24.21 11.38
C ALA A 113 -5.28 22.70 11.10
N ASP A 114 -5.98 22.20 10.08
CA ASP A 114 -5.91 20.80 9.66
C ASP A 114 -4.68 20.59 8.77
N SER A 115 -3.66 19.89 9.29
CA SER A 115 -2.41 19.61 8.55
C SER A 115 -2.63 18.76 7.28
N ARG A 116 -3.84 18.22 7.08
CA ARG A 116 -4.24 17.44 5.91
C ARG A 116 -5.26 18.17 5.04
N LEU A 117 -5.39 19.48 5.16
CA LEU A 117 -6.16 20.28 4.22
C LEU A 117 -5.62 20.09 2.79
N PRO A 118 -6.47 19.80 1.79
CA PRO A 118 -6.03 19.73 0.40
C PRO A 118 -5.66 21.13 -0.12
N ALA A 119 -4.58 21.22 -0.91
CA ALA A 119 -4.03 22.48 -1.41
C ALA A 119 -3.86 22.45 -2.94
N GLY A 120 -3.78 23.64 -3.56
CA GLY A 120 -3.65 23.80 -5.01
C GLY A 120 -4.99 23.80 -5.75
N GLN A 121 -4.96 23.57 -7.07
CA GLN A 121 -6.15 23.46 -7.90
C GLN A 121 -6.82 22.10 -7.65
N LEU A 122 -8.09 22.10 -7.23
CA LEU A 122 -8.84 20.90 -6.85
C LEU A 122 -10.07 20.75 -7.74
N HIS A 123 -10.45 19.49 -8.01
CA HIS A 123 -11.74 19.13 -8.59
C HIS A 123 -12.58 18.46 -7.50
N ALA A 124 -13.80 18.96 -7.27
CA ALA A 124 -14.65 18.50 -6.17
C ALA A 124 -16.00 17.98 -6.67
N LEU A 125 -16.51 16.95 -6.02
CA LEU A 125 -17.84 16.41 -6.17
C LEU A 125 -18.44 16.21 -4.77
N ALA A 126 -19.64 16.72 -4.54
CA ALA A 126 -20.34 16.60 -3.27
C ALA A 126 -21.65 15.85 -3.47
N TRP A 127 -21.94 14.90 -2.57
CA TRP A 127 -23.19 14.17 -2.52
C TRP A 127 -23.87 14.38 -1.17
N LEU A 128 -25.19 14.55 -1.20
CA LEU A 128 -26.03 14.65 -0.01
C LEU A 128 -27.12 13.59 -0.11
N VAL A 129 -27.32 12.86 0.99
CA VAL A 129 -28.45 11.94 1.15
C VAL A 129 -29.33 12.53 2.24
N THR A 130 -30.59 12.80 1.92
CA THR A 130 -31.54 13.46 2.81
C THR A 130 -32.76 12.58 3.00
N GLY A 131 -33.34 12.62 4.20
CA GLY A 131 -34.62 11.98 4.51
C GLY A 131 -35.41 12.86 5.46
N ASN A 132 -36.73 12.72 5.45
CA ASN A 132 -37.65 13.48 6.30
C ASN A 132 -37.76 12.89 7.73
N SER A 133 -37.25 11.68 7.94
CA SER A 133 -37.15 11.01 9.24
C SER A 133 -35.88 10.16 9.30
N ALA A 134 -35.54 9.63 10.48
CA ALA A 134 -34.43 8.70 10.65
C ALA A 134 -34.64 7.42 9.81
N ASP A 135 -35.87 6.91 9.76
CA ASP A 135 -36.23 5.71 8.99
C ASP A 135 -36.11 5.94 7.49
N ASP A 136 -36.60 7.08 7.00
CA ASP A 136 -36.49 7.48 5.59
C ASP A 136 -35.01 7.61 5.17
N LEU A 137 -34.21 8.29 6.00
CA LEU A 137 -32.78 8.41 5.76
C LEU A 137 -32.07 7.05 5.77
N ALA A 138 -32.46 6.13 6.66
CA ALA A 138 -31.91 4.78 6.72
C ALA A 138 -32.23 3.99 5.45
N GLN A 139 -33.46 4.07 4.94
CA GLN A 139 -33.86 3.41 3.69
C GLN A 139 -33.06 3.92 2.49
N GLN A 140 -32.91 5.24 2.34
CA GLN A 140 -32.12 5.83 1.27
C GLN A 140 -30.63 5.46 1.38
N LEU A 141 -30.06 5.52 2.60
CA LEU A 141 -28.68 5.14 2.85
C LEU A 141 -28.42 3.66 2.60
N ALA A 142 -29.37 2.76 2.87
CA ALA A 142 -29.20 1.33 2.63
C ALA A 142 -28.95 1.03 1.14
N ILE A 143 -29.72 1.64 0.24
CA ILE A 143 -29.57 1.49 -1.21
C ILE A 143 -28.20 2.03 -1.65
N LEU A 144 -27.84 3.23 -1.18
CA LEU A 144 -26.63 3.91 -1.60
C LEU A 144 -25.36 3.27 -1.02
N CYS A 145 -25.37 2.80 0.22
CA CYS A 145 -24.22 2.13 0.83
C CYS A 145 -23.90 0.78 0.17
N ALA A 146 -24.89 0.14 -0.45
CA ALA A 146 -24.66 -1.06 -1.27
C ALA A 146 -23.89 -0.75 -2.56
N LEU A 147 -24.12 0.43 -3.16
CA LEU A 147 -23.46 0.87 -4.40
C LEU A 147 -22.15 1.63 -4.14
N LEU A 148 -22.11 2.46 -3.10
CA LEU A 148 -21.04 3.37 -2.72
C LEU A 148 -20.77 3.23 -1.21
N PRO A 149 -19.96 2.24 -0.80
CA PRO A 149 -19.74 1.92 0.61
C PRO A 149 -18.77 2.89 1.29
N LEU A 150 -19.15 4.17 1.41
CA LEU A 150 -18.39 5.16 2.17
C LEU A 150 -18.41 4.78 3.67
N PRO A 151 -17.25 4.65 4.34
CA PRO A 151 -17.20 4.16 5.72
C PRO A 151 -18.09 4.92 6.70
N GLU A 152 -18.11 6.26 6.59
CA GLU A 152 -18.91 7.13 7.45
C GLU A 152 -20.41 6.98 7.18
N TRP A 153 -20.82 6.78 5.92
CA TRP A 153 -22.22 6.54 5.56
C TRP A 153 -22.69 5.17 6.04
N CYS A 154 -21.87 4.13 5.87
CA CYS A 154 -22.13 2.80 6.42
C CYS A 154 -22.19 2.82 7.95
N ALA A 155 -21.38 3.64 8.61
CA ALA A 155 -21.43 3.82 10.06
C ALA A 155 -22.71 4.54 10.51
N ALA A 156 -23.13 5.58 9.79
CA ALA A 156 -24.39 6.27 10.04
C ALA A 156 -25.59 5.32 9.84
N LEU A 157 -25.60 4.52 8.76
CA LEU A 157 -26.62 3.51 8.52
C LEU A 157 -26.68 2.49 9.68
N ARG A 158 -25.55 1.93 10.10
CA ARG A 158 -25.50 1.00 11.25
C ARG A 158 -26.08 1.61 12.52
N ARG A 159 -25.86 2.91 12.77
CA ARG A 159 -26.42 3.61 13.93
C ARG A 159 -27.93 3.85 13.79
N LEU A 160 -28.42 4.15 12.59
CA LEU A 160 -29.84 4.31 12.32
C LEU A 160 -30.61 2.97 12.46
N THR A 161 -29.97 1.84 12.13
CA THR A 161 -30.61 0.52 12.14
C THR A 161 -30.39 -0.29 13.43
N ALA A 162 -29.50 0.16 14.32
CA ALA A 162 -29.20 -0.56 15.56
C ALA A 162 -30.14 -0.13 16.70
N ASN A 163 -30.73 -1.10 17.39
CA ASN A 163 -31.39 -0.88 18.69
C ASN A 163 -30.32 -0.69 19.77
N ASN A 164 -29.83 0.54 19.93
CA ASN A 164 -28.85 0.86 20.95
C ASN A 164 -29.51 1.61 22.10
N ASP A 165 -29.77 0.89 23.19
CA ASP A 165 -29.85 1.50 24.51
C ASP A 165 -28.52 2.21 24.84
N THR A 166 -28.66 3.38 25.45
CA THR A 166 -27.62 4.36 25.75
C THR A 166 -26.35 3.77 26.37
N MET A 167 -25.26 3.71 25.59
CA MET A 167 -23.88 3.63 26.11
C MET A 167 -23.16 4.96 25.86
N SER A 168 -22.45 5.43 26.89
CA SER A 168 -21.90 6.77 27.01
C SER A 168 -20.83 7.11 25.96
N GLN A 169 -20.80 8.39 25.61
CA GLN A 169 -19.95 8.96 24.58
C GLN A 169 -18.60 9.40 25.19
N PRO A 170 -17.44 8.90 24.72
CA PRO A 170 -16.16 9.46 25.11
C PRO A 170 -15.94 10.80 24.39
N THR A 171 -15.38 11.77 25.12
CA THR A 171 -15.00 13.09 24.59
C THR A 171 -13.91 12.93 23.52
N ALA A 172 -14.24 13.25 22.27
CA ALA A 172 -13.35 13.12 21.12
C ALA A 172 -13.03 14.47 20.49
N ALA A 173 -11.84 14.58 19.89
CA ALA A 173 -11.38 15.76 19.19
C ALA A 173 -12.31 16.19 18.03
N LYS A 174 -12.20 17.45 17.57
CA LYS A 174 -12.97 17.98 16.42
C LYS A 174 -12.94 17.00 15.23
N VAL A 175 -14.14 16.58 14.83
CA VAL A 175 -14.44 15.65 13.72
C VAL A 175 -15.38 16.36 12.74
N PRO A 176 -15.35 16.03 11.43
CA PRO A 176 -14.45 15.09 10.76
C PRO A 176 -13.07 15.69 10.46
N ARG A 177 -12.04 14.84 10.37
CA ARG A 177 -10.68 15.22 9.96
C ARG A 177 -10.44 14.79 8.52
N TRP A 178 -9.62 15.53 7.79
CA TRP A 178 -9.14 15.07 6.49
C TRP A 178 -8.34 13.79 6.64
N ARG A 179 -8.71 12.77 5.87
CA ARG A 179 -7.94 11.53 5.77
C ARG A 179 -6.75 11.73 4.83
N ALA A 180 -5.75 10.86 4.94
CA ALA A 180 -4.65 10.86 3.99
C ALA A 180 -5.17 10.56 2.57
N ASP A 181 -4.36 10.86 1.55
CA ASP A 181 -4.73 10.53 0.18
C ASP A 181 -4.90 9.03 0.03
N GLU A 182 -6.08 8.64 -0.45
CA GLU A 182 -6.46 7.24 -0.64
C GLU A 182 -6.98 7.06 -2.08
N PRO A 183 -6.81 5.87 -2.67
CA PRO A 183 -7.39 5.58 -3.98
C PRO A 183 -8.92 5.61 -3.87
N LEU A 184 -9.58 6.49 -4.63
CA LEU A 184 -11.04 6.66 -4.64
C LEU A 184 -11.76 5.53 -5.40
N THR A 185 -11.39 4.29 -5.09
CA THR A 185 -11.78 3.06 -5.79
C THR A 185 -12.81 2.28 -4.99
N TRP A 186 -13.91 2.95 -4.65
CA TRP A 186 -15.07 2.28 -4.07
C TRP A 186 -15.90 1.60 -5.16
N ALA A 187 -16.91 0.84 -4.78
CA ALA A 187 -17.92 0.40 -5.74
C ALA A 187 -18.65 1.65 -6.32
N PRO A 188 -19.10 1.60 -7.59
CA PRO A 188 -18.95 0.52 -8.57
C PRO A 188 -17.61 0.56 -9.34
N LEU A 189 -16.76 1.55 -9.11
CA LEU A 189 -15.51 1.73 -9.88
C LEU A 189 -14.55 0.55 -9.72
N ARG A 190 -14.42 -0.01 -8.51
CA ARG A 190 -13.55 -1.18 -8.26
C ARG A 190 -13.95 -2.43 -9.07
N PRO A 191 -15.20 -2.93 -9.00
CA PRO A 191 -15.61 -4.06 -9.83
C PRO A 191 -15.57 -3.74 -11.33
N ALA A 192 -15.95 -2.51 -11.74
CA ALA A 192 -15.85 -2.09 -13.14
C ALA A 192 -14.40 -2.13 -13.65
N ARG A 193 -13.44 -1.64 -12.86
CA ARG A 193 -12.00 -1.72 -13.19
C ARG A 193 -11.54 -3.17 -13.37
N MET A 194 -12.01 -4.09 -12.53
CA MET A 194 -11.62 -5.50 -12.63
C MET A 194 -12.15 -6.13 -13.92
N ALA A 195 -13.43 -5.89 -14.24
CA ALA A 195 -14.06 -6.40 -15.45
C ALA A 195 -13.42 -5.82 -16.73
N LEU A 196 -13.35 -4.49 -16.84
CA LEU A 196 -12.72 -3.80 -17.97
C LEU A 196 -11.23 -4.17 -18.07
N GLY A 197 -10.55 -4.28 -16.93
CA GLY A 197 -9.15 -4.65 -16.89
C GLY A 197 -8.89 -6.07 -17.43
N ALA A 198 -9.84 -6.99 -17.23
CA ALA A 198 -9.79 -8.35 -17.76
C ALA A 198 -10.05 -8.38 -19.27
N GLU A 199 -11.03 -7.63 -19.78
CA GLU A 199 -11.27 -7.49 -21.22
C GLU A 199 -10.04 -6.92 -21.94
N LEU A 200 -9.46 -5.84 -21.40
CA LEU A 200 -8.23 -5.26 -21.94
C LEU A 200 -7.05 -6.25 -21.89
N ALA A 201 -6.97 -7.09 -20.85
CA ALA A 201 -5.92 -8.11 -20.78
C ALA A 201 -6.06 -9.18 -21.90
N GLN A 202 -7.29 -9.51 -22.31
CA GLN A 202 -7.52 -10.39 -23.46
C GLN A 202 -7.04 -9.73 -24.76
N LEU A 203 -7.38 -8.45 -24.98
CA LEU A 203 -6.92 -7.70 -26.14
C LEU A 203 -5.38 -7.57 -26.17
N GLU A 204 -4.76 -7.26 -25.03
CA GLU A 204 -3.31 -7.20 -24.91
C GLU A 204 -2.66 -8.56 -25.20
N SER A 205 -3.27 -9.67 -24.76
CA SER A 205 -2.81 -11.02 -25.07
C SER A 205 -2.87 -11.30 -26.57
N MET A 206 -3.98 -10.95 -27.24
CA MET A 206 -4.15 -11.12 -28.68
C MET A 206 -3.19 -10.24 -29.50
N ALA A 207 -2.93 -9.01 -29.03
CA ALA A 207 -1.96 -8.10 -29.65
C ALA A 207 -0.52 -8.63 -29.56
N ARG A 208 -0.21 -9.47 -28.55
CA ARG A 208 1.11 -10.11 -28.38
C ARG A 208 1.38 -11.23 -29.38
N ASP A 209 0.44 -11.60 -30.24
CA ASP A 209 0.70 -12.44 -31.43
C ASP A 209 1.57 -11.72 -32.47
N SER A 210 1.83 -10.43 -32.27
CA SER A 210 2.85 -9.70 -33.02
C SER A 210 4.28 -10.17 -32.75
N GLN A 211 4.53 -10.84 -31.63
CA GLN A 211 5.85 -11.34 -31.24
C GLN A 211 5.92 -12.86 -31.40
N THR A 212 6.92 -13.35 -32.12
CA THR A 212 7.18 -14.80 -32.22
C THR A 212 7.54 -15.37 -30.84
N PRO A 213 7.30 -16.67 -30.57
CA PRO A 213 7.73 -17.31 -29.33
C PRO A 213 9.22 -17.12 -29.05
N ILE A 214 10.05 -17.10 -30.11
CA ILE A 214 11.48 -16.83 -30.02
C ILE A 214 11.75 -15.38 -29.57
N ALA A 215 11.01 -14.40 -30.12
CA ALA A 215 11.11 -13.01 -29.67
C ALA A 215 10.68 -12.84 -28.19
N LYS A 216 9.64 -13.56 -27.76
CA LYS A 216 9.20 -13.57 -26.35
C LYS A 216 10.27 -14.15 -25.43
N LEU A 217 10.91 -15.25 -25.83
CA LEU A 217 12.01 -15.87 -25.08
C LEU A 217 13.26 -14.99 -25.04
N GLN A 218 13.58 -14.29 -26.13
CA GLN A 218 14.65 -13.28 -26.18
C GLN A 218 14.37 -12.12 -25.23
N ALA A 219 13.16 -11.56 -25.25
CA ALA A 219 12.77 -10.50 -24.33
C ALA A 219 12.82 -10.95 -22.87
N LEU A 220 12.40 -12.19 -22.56
CA LEU A 220 12.51 -12.78 -21.23
C LEU A 220 13.97 -12.94 -20.79
N ALA A 221 14.82 -13.44 -21.68
CA ALA A 221 16.25 -13.56 -21.47
C ALA A 221 16.89 -12.21 -21.13
N THR A 222 16.60 -11.16 -21.89
CA THR A 222 17.08 -9.79 -21.61
C THR A 222 16.58 -9.25 -20.27
N ARG A 223 15.28 -9.42 -19.97
CA ARG A 223 14.71 -8.99 -18.68
C ARG A 223 15.34 -9.71 -17.50
N ARG A 224 15.65 -11.00 -17.64
CA ARG A 224 16.33 -11.78 -16.61
C ARG A 224 17.75 -11.26 -16.36
N ALA A 225 18.50 -10.95 -17.41
CA ALA A 225 19.85 -10.38 -17.29
C ALA A 225 19.82 -9.02 -16.55
N ALA A 226 18.97 -8.09 -16.99
CA ALA A 226 18.82 -6.78 -16.36
C ALA A 226 18.37 -6.89 -14.88
N ARG A 227 17.47 -7.84 -14.57
CA ARG A 227 17.05 -8.08 -13.18
C ARG A 227 18.20 -8.61 -12.32
N LEU A 228 19.03 -9.50 -12.85
CA LEU A 228 20.20 -9.99 -12.13
C LEU A 228 21.20 -8.87 -11.85
N GLU A 229 21.46 -7.98 -12.81
CA GLU A 229 22.29 -6.79 -12.62
C GLU A 229 21.71 -5.87 -11.54
N THR A 230 20.40 -5.63 -11.56
CA THR A 230 19.72 -4.82 -10.53
C THR A 230 19.87 -5.43 -9.14
N LEU A 231 19.73 -6.76 -9.01
CA LEU A 231 19.90 -7.45 -7.73
C LEU A 231 21.35 -7.41 -7.24
N VAL A 232 22.30 -7.52 -8.17
CA VAL A 232 23.73 -7.36 -7.90
C VAL A 232 24.04 -5.98 -7.34
N GLU A 233 23.52 -4.93 -7.99
CA GLU A 233 23.71 -3.56 -7.55
C GLU A 233 23.04 -3.30 -6.19
N ALA A 234 21.79 -3.74 -6.01
CA ALA A 234 21.07 -3.58 -4.75
C ALA A 234 21.83 -4.23 -3.57
N LEU A 235 22.35 -5.44 -3.77
CA LEU A 235 23.16 -6.13 -2.74
C LEU A 235 24.51 -5.45 -2.51
N ALA A 236 25.14 -4.90 -3.55
CA ALA A 236 26.36 -4.11 -3.39
C ALA A 236 26.11 -2.82 -2.59
N GLN A 237 24.97 -2.16 -2.79
CA GLN A 237 24.58 -0.97 -2.01
C GLN A 237 24.27 -1.32 -0.56
N LEU A 238 23.58 -2.42 -0.29
CA LEU A 238 23.40 -2.94 1.07
C LEU A 238 24.73 -3.36 1.71
N GLY A 239 25.75 -3.70 0.94
CA GLY A 239 27.11 -3.94 1.45
C GLY A 239 27.83 -2.67 1.92
N LYS A 240 27.37 -1.47 1.53
CA LYS A 240 27.96 -0.17 1.89
C LYS A 240 27.37 0.42 3.19
N LEU A 241 26.74 -0.40 4.03
CA LEU A 241 26.21 0.04 5.31
C LEU A 241 27.29 0.74 6.13
N SER A 242 26.92 1.87 6.72
CA SER A 242 27.81 2.70 7.53
C SER A 242 27.03 3.29 8.69
N GLY A 243 27.72 3.56 9.80
CA GLY A 243 27.13 4.10 11.02
C GLY A 243 27.52 3.27 12.22
N THR A 244 27.25 3.80 13.42
CA THR A 244 27.50 3.12 14.68
C THR A 244 26.19 3.06 15.48
N LEU A 245 25.99 1.95 16.19
CA LEU A 245 24.82 1.73 17.02
C LEU A 245 25.23 1.07 18.32
N TRP A 246 24.58 1.46 19.41
CA TRP A 246 24.63 0.74 20.66
C TRP A 246 23.71 -0.47 20.60
N HIS A 247 24.25 -1.64 20.92
CA HIS A 247 23.48 -2.89 20.94
C HIS A 247 23.67 -3.62 22.28
N TRP A 248 22.68 -4.46 22.58
CA TRP A 248 22.67 -5.35 23.73
C TRP A 248 22.09 -6.69 23.27
N GLN A 249 22.67 -7.78 23.76
CA GLN A 249 22.22 -9.13 23.44
C GLN A 249 21.99 -9.90 24.74
N GLY A 250 20.90 -10.66 24.80
CA GLY A 250 20.54 -11.51 25.93
C GLY A 250 19.70 -12.69 25.47
N GLN A 251 19.63 -13.72 26.31
CA GLN A 251 18.87 -14.94 26.06
C GLN A 251 18.11 -15.34 27.32
N GLY A 252 16.87 -15.79 27.16
CA GLY A 252 16.00 -16.22 28.26
C GLY A 252 14.53 -16.10 27.88
N ASP A 253 13.65 -16.41 28.84
CA ASP A 253 12.23 -16.04 28.73
C ASP A 253 12.03 -14.53 28.92
N ALA A 254 10.81 -14.04 28.69
CA ALA A 254 10.52 -12.61 28.76
C ALA A 254 10.84 -11.99 30.13
N ALA A 255 10.62 -12.72 31.22
CA ALA A 255 10.89 -12.22 32.57
C ALA A 255 12.40 -12.10 32.81
N SER A 256 13.16 -13.12 32.42
CA SER A 256 14.62 -13.14 32.48
C SER A 256 15.22 -12.02 31.62
N LEU A 257 14.75 -11.85 30.38
CA LEU A 257 15.22 -10.79 29.48
C LEU A 257 14.92 -9.39 30.05
N ALA A 258 13.74 -9.18 30.64
CA ALA A 258 13.41 -7.91 31.28
C ALA A 258 14.32 -7.61 32.49
N THR A 259 14.60 -8.61 33.33
CA THR A 259 15.55 -8.46 34.44
C THR A 259 16.96 -8.17 33.95
N GLN A 260 17.45 -8.92 32.96
CA GLN A 260 18.79 -8.72 32.40
C GLN A 260 18.94 -7.34 31.74
N LEU A 261 17.92 -6.85 31.04
CA LEU A 261 17.92 -5.52 30.43
C LEU A 261 17.83 -4.41 31.49
N GLY A 262 17.00 -4.57 32.53
CA GLY A 262 16.89 -3.60 33.62
C GLY A 262 18.15 -3.48 34.48
N GLN A 263 18.97 -4.53 34.53
CA GLN A 263 20.29 -4.54 35.19
C GLN A 263 21.44 -4.16 34.24
N SER A 264 21.16 -3.86 32.97
CA SER A 264 22.18 -3.43 32.01
C SER A 264 22.59 -1.97 32.27
N ALA A 265 23.81 -1.62 31.86
CA ALA A 265 24.32 -0.25 31.94
C ALA A 265 24.23 0.43 30.55
N PRO A 266 23.19 1.22 30.27
CA PRO A 266 23.06 1.95 29.01
C PRO A 266 24.11 3.08 28.90
N PRO A 267 24.28 3.67 27.70
CA PRO A 267 25.17 4.82 27.50
C PRO A 267 24.79 6.02 28.38
N ASP A 268 25.78 6.84 28.72
CA ASP A 268 25.65 7.98 29.65
C ASP A 268 24.59 9.03 29.20
N HIS A 269 24.10 9.81 30.17
CA HIS A 269 23.06 10.85 30.04
C HIS A 269 23.42 12.03 29.13
N SER A 270 24.62 12.03 28.55
CA SER A 270 25.03 13.01 27.53
C SER A 270 24.25 12.90 26.21
N GLN A 271 23.51 11.81 25.98
CA GLN A 271 22.64 11.61 24.81
C GLN A 271 21.18 11.97 25.14
N SER A 272 20.77 13.22 24.89
CA SER A 272 19.44 13.75 25.29
C SER A 272 18.27 13.35 24.36
N MET A 273 18.56 12.78 23.18
CA MET A 273 17.54 12.34 22.21
C MET A 273 17.82 10.89 21.79
N THR A 274 17.05 9.95 22.31
CA THR A 274 17.24 8.50 22.10
C THR A 274 15.97 7.85 21.54
N VAL A 275 16.15 6.93 20.58
CA VAL A 275 15.09 6.04 20.08
C VAL A 275 15.61 4.61 20.20
N GLY A 276 14.77 3.69 20.67
CA GLY A 276 15.13 2.29 20.90
C GLY A 276 14.14 1.32 20.27
N ALA A 277 14.62 0.11 19.98
CA ALA A 277 13.80 -1.01 19.51
C ALA A 277 14.32 -2.31 20.16
N LEU A 278 13.40 -3.23 20.47
CA LEU A 278 13.71 -4.57 20.99
C LEU A 278 13.18 -5.61 20.02
N LEU A 279 14.06 -6.47 19.50
CA LEU A 279 13.72 -7.59 18.65
C LEU A 279 13.71 -8.87 19.49
N LEU A 280 12.60 -9.58 19.52
CA LEU A 280 12.44 -10.86 20.22
C LEU A 280 12.03 -11.94 19.23
N SER A 281 12.63 -13.13 19.37
CA SER A 281 12.33 -14.27 18.52
C SER A 281 12.57 -15.56 19.30
N PRO A 282 11.75 -16.61 19.08
CA PRO A 282 12.00 -17.94 19.64
C PRO A 282 13.19 -18.65 18.97
N SER A 283 13.72 -18.10 17.86
CA SER A 283 14.89 -18.60 17.14
C SER A 283 16.03 -17.57 17.11
N PRO A 284 17.29 -17.99 16.99
CA PRO A 284 18.45 -17.08 16.97
C PRO A 284 18.35 -15.99 15.90
N LEU A 285 18.60 -14.74 16.28
CA LEU A 285 18.56 -13.56 15.41
C LEU A 285 19.90 -13.35 14.66
N ILE A 286 20.41 -14.40 14.02
CA ILE A 286 21.78 -14.46 13.45
C ILE A 286 22.12 -13.26 12.56
N PHE A 287 21.21 -12.89 11.64
CA PHE A 287 21.43 -11.75 10.74
C PHE A 287 21.66 -10.44 11.52
N TRP A 288 20.85 -10.17 12.54
CA TRP A 288 20.94 -8.94 13.33
C TRP A 288 22.14 -8.94 14.27
N GLN A 289 22.47 -10.10 14.84
CA GLN A 289 23.65 -10.28 15.67
C GLN A 289 24.95 -10.01 14.90
N GLU A 290 25.03 -10.47 13.64
CA GLU A 290 26.18 -10.22 12.78
C GLU A 290 26.19 -8.80 12.19
N LEU A 291 25.02 -8.14 12.07
CA LEU A 291 24.89 -6.77 11.58
C LEU A 291 25.52 -5.76 12.54
N THR A 292 25.40 -6.03 13.84
CA THR A 292 25.98 -5.25 14.95
C THR A 292 26.90 -6.15 15.78
N PRO A 293 28.12 -6.43 15.28
CA PRO A 293 29.08 -7.29 15.97
C PRO A 293 29.64 -6.66 17.25
#